data_AF-A0A3S5Y484-F1
#
_entry.id   AF-A0A3S5Y484-F1
#
_cell.length_a   1.000
_cell.length_b   1.000
_cell.length_c   1.000
_cell.angle_alpha   90.00
_cell.angle_beta   90.00
_cell.angle_gamma   90.00
#
_symmetry.space_group_name_H-M   'P 1'
#
loop_
_entity.id
_entity.type
_entity.pdbx_description
1 polymer ?
#
loop_
_entity_poly.entity_id
_entity_poly.type
_entity_poly.pdbx_seq_one_letter_code
_entity_poly.pdbx_strand_id
1 'polypeptide(L)'
;MGARDARAALNQIRLPEPPDPALVRKSMRPKAARIVKAFEAESAPARKASAARPRTTSAPAPTPTAAVAPAKKIDVAALEQRVTGLLDQLTKVDSQIALAEAAQGLAARARLNDLNGQKATILRTLAALEKARRSAGA
;
A
#
# COMPACT_ATOMS: atom_id res chain seq x y z
N MET A 1 36.83 -3.73 -22.31
CA MET A 1 36.51 -2.64 -21.37
C MET A 1 36.65 -3.18 -19.97
N GLY A 2 37.81 -2.96 -19.34
CA GLY A 2 38.18 -3.58 -18.08
C GLY A 2 37.83 -2.73 -16.85
N ALA A 3 38.00 -3.31 -15.66
CA ALA A 3 37.80 -2.59 -14.39
C ALA A 3 38.67 -1.33 -14.23
N ARG A 4 39.79 -1.24 -14.97
CA ARG A 4 40.66 -0.06 -15.02
C ARG A 4 40.01 1.10 -15.78
N ASP A 5 39.39 0.83 -16.92
CA ASP A 5 38.70 1.84 -17.74
C ASP A 5 37.51 2.42 -16.99
N ALA A 6 36.74 1.58 -16.30
CA ALA A 6 35.63 2.02 -15.45
C ALA A 6 36.10 2.93 -14.30
N ARG A 7 37.24 2.64 -13.67
CA ARG A 7 37.81 3.50 -12.63
C ARG A 7 38.30 4.84 -13.19
N ALA A 8 38.89 4.85 -14.38
CA ALA A 8 39.31 6.08 -15.05
C ALA A 8 38.11 6.97 -15.39
N ALA A 9 37.05 6.40 -15.96
CA ALA A 9 35.81 7.11 -16.28
C ALA A 9 35.15 7.70 -15.01
N LEU A 10 35.11 6.94 -13.90
CA LEU A 10 34.58 7.43 -12.63
C LEU A 10 35.39 8.59 -12.04
N ASN A 11 36.70 8.61 -12.23
CA ASN A 11 37.54 9.70 -11.75
C ASN A 11 37.36 10.99 -12.58
N GLN A 12 37.02 10.88 -13.86
CA GLN A 12 36.76 12.04 -14.72
C GLN A 12 35.48 12.80 -14.34
N ILE A 13 34.49 12.12 -13.76
CA ILE A 13 33.20 12.71 -13.36
C ILE A 13 33.13 13.07 -11.87
N ARG A 14 34.20 12.84 -11.10
CA ARG A 14 34.24 13.22 -9.69
C ARG A 14 34.29 14.74 -9.57
N LEU A 15 33.37 15.29 -8.78
CA LEU A 15 33.45 16.69 -8.39
C LEU A 15 34.73 16.94 -7.57
N PRO A 16 35.42 18.06 -7.79
CA PRO A 16 36.64 18.41 -7.05
C PRO A 16 36.37 18.60 -5.55
N GLU A 17 35.20 19.10 -5.20
CA GLU A 17 34.75 19.25 -3.82
C GLU A 17 33.37 18.58 -3.66
N PRO A 18 33.21 17.65 -2.70
CA PRO A 18 31.93 17.02 -2.45
C PRO A 18 30.97 18.02 -1.78
N PRO A 19 29.67 18.02 -2.13
CA PRO A 19 28.69 18.91 -1.52
C PRO A 19 28.52 18.63 -0.02
N ASP A 20 28.26 19.68 0.76
CA ASP A 20 28.05 19.59 2.21
C ASP A 20 26.97 18.54 2.56
N PRO A 21 27.31 17.51 3.37
CA PRO A 21 26.37 16.47 3.76
C PRO A 21 25.11 17.01 4.45
N ALA A 22 25.16 18.16 5.13
CA ALA A 22 23.99 18.75 5.76
C ALA A 22 22.98 19.27 4.72
N LEU A 23 23.45 19.83 3.60
CA LEU A 23 22.60 20.27 2.48
C LEU A 23 21.98 19.09 1.73
N VAL A 24 22.75 18.03 1.50
CA VAL A 24 22.24 16.79 0.90
C VAL A 24 21.15 16.17 1.78
N ARG A 25 21.35 16.11 3.09
CA ARG A 25 20.32 15.63 4.02
C ARG A 25 19.08 16.53 4.04
N LYS A 26 19.22 17.85 3.93
CA LYS A 26 18.09 18.79 3.87
C LYS A 26 17.26 18.62 2.60
N SER A 27 17.89 18.41 1.45
CA SER A 27 17.21 18.21 0.16
C SER A 27 16.56 16.84 0.03
N MET A 28 17.16 15.80 0.61
CA MET A 28 16.63 14.43 0.61
C MET A 28 15.52 14.17 1.63
N ARG A 29 15.29 15.09 2.58
CA ARG A 29 14.16 14.98 3.50
C ARG A 29 12.84 15.07 2.73
N PRO A 30 11.89 14.14 2.91
CA PRO A 30 10.58 14.20 2.27
C PRO A 30 9.93 15.55 2.54
N LYS A 31 9.60 16.30 1.48
CA LYS A 31 8.95 17.63 1.60
C LYS A 31 7.61 17.57 2.37
N ALA A 32 6.96 16.41 2.42
CA ALA A 32 5.77 16.17 3.23
C ALA A 32 5.98 16.36 4.75
N ALA A 33 7.20 16.14 5.26
CA ALA A 33 7.51 16.33 6.69
C ALA A 33 7.63 17.80 7.10
N ARG A 34 7.80 18.73 6.15
CA ARG A 34 7.79 20.18 6.43
C ARG A 34 6.38 20.72 6.68
N ILE A 35 5.38 20.16 6.01
CA ILE A 35 3.99 20.58 6.17
C ILE A 35 3.50 20.17 7.57
N VAL A 36 3.80 18.95 8.02
CA VAL A 36 3.41 18.48 9.37
C VAL A 36 4.05 19.33 10.48
N LYS A 37 5.30 19.78 10.31
CA LYS A 37 5.99 20.58 11.33
C LYS A 37 5.52 22.04 11.41
N ALA A 38 4.93 22.58 10.33
CA ALA A 38 4.27 23.88 10.37
C ALA A 38 2.96 23.81 11.18
N PHE A 39 2.22 22.69 11.09
CA PHE A 39 1.02 22.45 11.92
C PHE A 39 1.35 22.19 13.40
N GLU A 40 2.51 21.61 13.70
CA GLU A 40 2.91 21.27 15.08
C GLU A 40 3.43 22.49 15.88
N ALA A 41 3.80 23.59 15.22
CA ALA A 41 4.27 24.81 15.87
C ALA A 41 3.14 25.76 16.31
N GLU A 42 1.93 25.63 15.74
CA GLU A 42 0.73 26.41 16.11
C GLU A 42 -0.06 25.77 17.27
N SER A 43 0.30 24.56 17.69
CA SER A 43 -0.43 23.84 18.75
C SER A 43 0.53 23.28 19.79
N ALA A 44 1.21 24.18 20.51
CA ALA A 44 1.79 23.85 21.79
C ALA A 44 0.84 24.28 22.92
N PRO A 45 0.53 23.36 23.84
CA PRO A 45 0.63 23.70 25.25
C PRO A 45 1.75 22.89 25.91
N ALA A 46 2.58 23.61 26.66
CA ALA A 46 3.62 23.05 27.50
C ALA A 46 3.05 22.12 28.58
N ARG A 47 3.71 20.97 28.81
CA ARG A 47 4.02 20.44 30.17
C ARG A 47 4.96 19.24 30.12
N LYS A 48 5.65 19.08 31.25
CA LYS A 48 6.92 18.38 31.45
C LYS A 48 6.77 16.86 31.66
N ALA A 49 7.88 16.20 31.34
CA ALA A 49 8.55 15.10 32.07
C ALA A 49 8.09 13.63 31.92
N SER A 50 9.09 12.86 31.47
CA SER A 50 9.62 11.61 32.03
C SER A 50 8.93 10.27 31.79
N ALA A 51 9.75 9.40 31.19
CA ALA A 51 10.04 8.03 31.59
C ALA A 51 9.28 6.87 30.94
N ALA A 52 10.10 5.86 30.65
CA ALA A 52 9.83 4.43 30.58
C ALA A 52 9.02 3.89 29.39
N ARG A 53 9.80 3.30 28.47
CA ARG A 53 9.41 2.14 27.65
C ARG A 53 8.98 0.98 28.56
N PRO A 54 7.90 0.26 28.23
CA PRO A 54 8.09 -1.14 27.86
C PRO A 54 7.45 -1.46 26.51
N ARG A 55 8.14 -2.30 25.72
CA ARG A 55 7.53 -3.02 24.60
C ARG A 55 6.60 -4.07 25.20
N THR A 56 5.31 -3.93 24.98
CA THR A 56 4.36 -5.04 25.09
C THR A 56 3.97 -5.48 23.68
N THR A 57 4.30 -6.72 23.37
CA THR A 57 3.73 -7.48 22.27
C THR A 57 2.24 -7.70 22.55
N SER A 58 1.34 -7.08 21.80
CA SER A 58 -0.01 -7.60 21.62
C SER A 58 -0.34 -7.66 20.13
N ALA A 59 -0.61 -8.89 19.69
CA ALA A 59 -1.31 -9.12 18.44
C ALA A 59 -2.70 -8.45 18.55
N PRO A 60 -3.22 -7.80 17.50
CA PRO A 60 -4.59 -7.33 17.52
C PRO A 60 -5.52 -8.56 17.55
N ALA A 61 -6.24 -8.71 18.66
CA ALA A 61 -7.36 -9.63 18.76
C ALA A 61 -8.39 -9.29 17.67
N PRO A 62 -9.05 -10.29 17.05
CA PRO A 62 -10.09 -10.02 16.08
C PRO A 62 -11.24 -9.29 16.78
N THR A 63 -11.59 -8.12 16.26
CA THR A 63 -12.77 -7.39 16.69
C THR A 63 -14.01 -8.29 16.53
N PRO A 64 -14.90 -8.36 17.52
CA PRO A 64 -16.11 -9.16 17.42
C PRO A 64 -16.96 -8.64 16.26
N THR A 65 -17.36 -9.57 15.39
CA THR A 65 -18.34 -9.36 14.32
C THR A 65 -19.55 -8.63 14.91
N ALA A 66 -19.81 -7.43 14.41
CA ALA A 66 -21.06 -6.73 14.69
C ALA A 66 -22.22 -7.64 14.25
N ALA A 67 -23.14 -7.89 15.17
CA ALA A 67 -24.34 -8.67 14.94
C ALA A 67 -25.06 -8.15 13.69
N VAL A 68 -25.24 -9.04 12.70
CA VAL A 68 -26.01 -8.76 11.50
C VAL A 68 -27.46 -8.59 11.92
N ALA A 69 -27.96 -7.36 11.84
CA ALA A 69 -29.37 -7.03 12.05
C ALA A 69 -30.26 -7.87 11.12
N PRO A 70 -31.50 -8.22 11.54
CA PRO A 70 -32.39 -9.06 10.74
C PRO A 70 -32.63 -8.47 9.34
N ALA A 71 -32.62 -9.36 8.36
CA ALA A 71 -32.50 -9.05 6.93
C ALA A 71 -33.49 -7.98 6.46
N LYS A 72 -32.97 -6.77 6.17
CA LYS A 72 -33.55 -5.95 5.10
C LYS A 72 -33.55 -6.82 3.84
N LYS A 73 -34.69 -6.91 3.16
CA LYS A 73 -34.80 -7.53 1.82
C LYS A 73 -33.57 -7.16 1.01
N ILE A 74 -32.82 -8.16 0.55
CA ILE A 74 -31.62 -7.91 -0.24
C ILE A 74 -32.04 -7.17 -1.50
N ASP A 75 -31.45 -6.00 -1.71
CA ASP A 75 -31.59 -5.28 -2.98
C ASP A 75 -30.82 -6.04 -4.06
N VAL A 76 -31.55 -6.85 -4.83
CA VAL A 76 -30.98 -7.69 -5.89
C VAL A 76 -30.33 -6.83 -6.97
N ALA A 77 -30.90 -5.67 -7.30
CA ALA A 77 -30.34 -4.76 -8.30
C ALA A 77 -29.00 -4.18 -7.83
N ALA A 78 -28.91 -3.75 -6.57
CA ALA A 78 -27.64 -3.28 -5.99
C ALA A 78 -26.59 -4.40 -5.90
N LEU A 79 -27.02 -5.64 -5.63
CA LEU A 79 -26.15 -6.80 -5.62
C LEU A 79 -25.56 -7.08 -7.02
N GLU A 80 -26.41 -7.10 -8.05
CA GLU A 80 -26.00 -7.30 -9.44
C GLU A 80 -25.00 -6.22 -9.88
N GLN A 81 -25.27 -4.94 -9.60
CA GLN A 81 -24.33 -3.85 -9.91
C GLN A 81 -22.97 -4.05 -9.25
N ARG A 82 -22.94 -4.49 -7.98
CA ARG A 82 -21.69 -4.75 -7.27
C ARG A 82 -20.93 -5.94 -7.86
N VAL A 83 -21.65 -7.00 -8.26
CA VAL A 83 -21.04 -8.18 -8.91
C VAL A 83 -20.44 -7.78 -10.26
N THR A 84 -21.19 -7.07 -11.11
CA THR A 84 -20.68 -6.58 -12.40
C THR A 84 -19.44 -5.70 -12.21
N GLY A 85 -19.48 -4.75 -11.27
CA GLY A 85 -18.31 -3.90 -10.99
C GLY A 85 -17.09 -4.68 -10.48
N LEU A 86 -17.27 -5.75 -9.70
CA LEU A 86 -16.17 -6.62 -9.26
C LEU A 86 -15.62 -7.48 -10.40
N LEU A 87 -16.46 -7.91 -11.34
CA LEU A 87 -16.03 -8.65 -12.52
C LEU A 87 -15.23 -7.74 -13.46
N ASP A 88 -15.66 -6.49 -13.68
CA ASP A 88 -14.89 -5.51 -14.46
C ASP A 88 -13.52 -5.25 -13.83
N GLN A 89 -13.47 -5.12 -12.50
CA GLN A 89 -12.21 -5.00 -11.75
C GLN A 89 -11.33 -6.23 -11.93
N LEU A 90 -11.90 -7.43 -11.90
CA LEU A 90 -11.18 -8.68 -12.11
C LEU A 90 -10.55 -8.72 -13.51
N THR A 91 -11.31 -8.38 -14.55
CA THR A 91 -10.79 -8.30 -15.93
C THR A 91 -9.66 -7.30 -16.05
N LYS A 92 -9.78 -6.13 -15.39
CA LYS A 92 -8.71 -5.13 -15.37
C LYS A 92 -7.45 -5.67 -14.67
N VAL A 93 -7.58 -6.32 -13.52
CA VAL A 93 -6.44 -6.91 -12.81
C VAL A 93 -5.79 -8.01 -13.65
N ASP A 94 -6.57 -8.88 -14.31
CA ASP A 94 -6.03 -9.93 -15.18
C ASP A 94 -5.24 -9.34 -16.36
N SER A 95 -5.74 -8.25 -16.98
CA SER A 95 -4.98 -7.55 -18.03
C SER A 95 -3.65 -6.97 -17.51
N GLN A 96 -3.64 -6.45 -16.27
CA GLN A 96 -2.43 -5.91 -15.64
C GLN A 96 -1.44 -7.02 -15.26
N ILE A 97 -1.94 -8.19 -14.85
CA ILE A 97 -1.12 -9.38 -14.58
C ILE A 97 -0.41 -9.79 -15.88
N ALA A 98 -1.13 -9.92 -17.00
CA ALA A 98 -0.53 -10.27 -18.28
C ALA A 98 0.57 -9.29 -18.71
N LEU A 99 0.36 -7.98 -18.51
CA LEU A 99 1.37 -6.96 -18.76
C LEU A 99 2.57 -7.06 -17.81
N ALA A 100 2.34 -7.37 -16.53
CA ALA A 100 3.39 -7.49 -15.52
C ALA A 100 4.22 -8.77 -15.68
N GLU A 101 3.62 -9.86 -16.20
CA GLU A 101 4.31 -11.11 -16.53
C GLU A 101 5.29 -10.94 -17.70
N ALA A 102 4.95 -10.10 -18.67
CA ALA A 102 5.85 -9.75 -19.77
C ALA A 102 7.02 -8.86 -19.30
N ALA A 103 6.87 -8.18 -18.15
CA ALA A 103 7.91 -7.30 -17.60
C ALA A 103 8.94 -8.08 -16.77
N GLN A 104 10.20 -7.65 -16.83
CA GLN A 104 11.31 -8.26 -16.09
C GLN A 104 11.77 -7.40 -14.92
N GLY A 105 12.35 -8.04 -13.89
CA GLY A 105 12.97 -7.38 -12.75
C GLY A 105 12.15 -7.38 -11.45
N LEU A 106 12.77 -6.89 -10.37
CA LEU A 106 12.21 -6.96 -9.00
C LEU A 106 10.90 -6.16 -8.87
N ALA A 107 10.83 -4.97 -9.47
CA ALA A 107 9.63 -4.15 -9.44
C ALA A 107 8.45 -4.83 -10.15
N ALA A 108 8.70 -5.56 -11.24
CA ALA A 108 7.67 -6.34 -11.93
C ALA A 108 7.15 -7.47 -11.04
N ARG A 109 8.05 -8.21 -10.38
CA ARG A 109 7.67 -9.28 -9.43
C ARG A 109 6.86 -8.78 -8.23
N ALA A 110 7.23 -7.63 -7.67
CA ALA A 110 6.47 -7.02 -6.58
C ALA A 110 5.05 -6.62 -7.01
N ARG A 111 4.91 -6.01 -8.20
CA ARG A 111 3.61 -5.68 -8.78
C ARG A 111 2.78 -6.94 -9.05
N LEU A 112 3.38 -7.99 -9.59
CA LEU A 112 2.72 -9.28 -9.81
C LEU A 112 2.15 -9.88 -8.52
N ASN A 113 2.91 -9.81 -7.43
CA ASN A 113 2.44 -10.30 -6.13
C ASN A 113 1.23 -9.48 -5.62
N ASP A 114 1.31 -8.15 -5.70
CA ASP A 114 0.21 -7.27 -5.30
C ASP A 114 -1.06 -7.53 -6.13
N LEU A 115 -0.93 -7.62 -7.46
CA LEU A 115 -2.04 -7.92 -8.37
C LEU A 115 -2.67 -9.29 -8.09
N ASN A 116 -1.87 -10.31 -7.78
CA ASN A 116 -2.38 -11.62 -7.37
C ASN A 116 -3.12 -11.56 -6.04
N GLY A 117 -2.66 -10.75 -5.09
CA GLY A 117 -3.35 -10.48 -3.83
C GLY A 117 -4.71 -9.77 -4.06
N GLN A 118 -4.75 -8.79 -4.96
CA GLN A 118 -5.97 -8.10 -5.36
C GLN A 118 -6.97 -9.08 -6.01
N LYS A 119 -6.51 -9.89 -6.98
CA LYS A 119 -7.32 -10.94 -7.63
C LYS A 119 -7.93 -11.91 -6.61
N ALA A 120 -7.13 -12.41 -5.68
CA ALA A 120 -7.62 -13.32 -4.64
C ALA A 120 -8.69 -12.66 -3.74
N THR A 121 -8.53 -11.38 -3.44
CA THR A 121 -9.50 -10.61 -2.63
C THR A 121 -10.81 -10.39 -3.38
N ILE A 122 -10.75 -10.05 -4.67
CA ILE A 122 -11.93 -9.88 -5.53
C ILE A 122 -12.70 -11.21 -5.62
N LEU A 123 -12.01 -12.32 -5.91
CA LEU A 123 -12.63 -13.65 -5.98
C LEU A 123 -13.27 -14.08 -4.65
N ARG A 124 -12.62 -13.78 -3.52
CA ARG A 124 -13.19 -14.07 -2.19
C ARG A 124 -14.46 -13.25 -1.94
N THR A 125 -14.47 -11.99 -2.36
CA THR A 125 -15.63 -11.10 -2.24
C THR A 125 -16.79 -11.61 -3.12
N LEU A 126 -16.51 -11.99 -4.36
CA LEU A 126 -17.50 -12.60 -5.26
C LEU A 126 -18.09 -13.88 -4.66
N ALA A 127 -17.26 -14.76 -4.10
CA ALA A 127 -17.73 -15.98 -3.42
C ALA A 127 -18.60 -15.67 -2.19
N ALA A 128 -18.26 -14.62 -1.42
CA ALA A 128 -19.06 -14.19 -0.27
C ALA A 128 -20.41 -13.60 -0.71
N LEU A 129 -20.45 -12.81 -1.78
CA LEU A 129 -21.68 -12.29 -2.36
C LEU A 129 -22.58 -13.41 -2.88
N GLU A 130 -21.99 -14.41 -3.54
CA GLU A 130 -22.72 -15.60 -4.01
C GLU A 130 -23.27 -16.43 -2.85
N LYS A 131 -22.51 -16.56 -1.76
CA LYS A 131 -23.00 -17.21 -0.53
C LYS A 131 -24.17 -16.43 0.08
N ALA A 132 -24.07 -15.11 0.16
CA ALA A 132 -25.11 -14.24 0.68
C ALA A 132 -26.41 -14.33 -0.16
N ARG A 133 -26.28 -14.36 -1.49
CA ARG A 133 -27.40 -14.57 -2.41
C ARG A 133 -28.12 -15.89 -2.12
N ARG A 134 -27.37 -16.98 -2.01
CA ARG A 134 -27.93 -18.31 -1.73
C ARG A 134 -28.62 -18.38 -0.36
N SER A 135 -28.03 -17.76 0.67
CA SER A 135 -28.64 -17.74 2.01
C SER A 135 -29.87 -16.85 2.13
N ALA A 136 -30.12 -15.95 1.18
CA ALA A 136 -31.28 -15.07 1.18
C ALA A 136 -32.42 -15.54 0.28
N GLY A 137 -32.13 -16.45 -0.65
CA GLY A 137 -33.13 -17.17 -1.45
C GLY A 137 -33.52 -18.54 -0.88
N ALA A 138 -32.92 -18.95 0.24
CA ALA A 138 -33.29 -20.13 1.04
C ALA A 138 -34.12 -19.70 2.25
#